data_AF-A0AAW7KBS0-F1
#
_entry.id   AF-A0AAW7KBS0-F1
#
_cell.length_a   1.000
_cell.length_b   1.000
_cell.length_c   1.000
_cell.angle_alpha   90.00
_cell.angle_beta   90.00
_cell.angle_gamma   90.00
#
_symmetry.space_group_name_H-M   'P 1'
#
loop_
_entity.id
_entity.type
_entity.pdbx_description
1 polymer ?
#
loop_
_entity_poly.entity_id
_entity_poly.type
_entity_poly.pdbx_seq_one_letter_code
_entity_poly.pdbx_strand_id
1 'polypeptide(L)'
;MKKGKNDLAWEELFCKYNILDEIDRNGIFSINSKQINEYREARLMTKFDHSNQLPEVFSKNSITILPDSRGNYILGKFKMFEDLKYKNIKPIPMRMPDFIRSLDTSKITSESSALNVAHMSLMIDSVMQTKYNEPQSLLTLSGRMSSGSLQYNILTNDNKIHEFTVENAQIEIDGSYENLNNILIVEAKNKIPLDFNIRQLYYPFRMYQNLKTDKEVTPVFFTYADDIFSFHIYKFTDAMNYSSIKKVRQINFILNDSLDLNLEEVKRISANVEEIKEPKNVPFPQADTFTRILDMIDYIYERKNKYELAKAYEFDLRQSDYYANALVYLGLANKENSYFFLNEEGITIKNMYNTNKRNSLIISKILSHKPFKLAFDSTLKNSGFYDRKYISEILLKTVKSINSPSTAARRTQTVVSWLNWIFSVIE
;
A
#
# COMPACT_ATOMS: atom_id res chain seq x y z
N MET A 1 25.17 6.34 8.39
CA MET A 1 24.38 5.23 7.80
C MET A 1 25.29 4.50 6.82
N LYS A 2 25.24 3.17 6.76
CA LYS A 2 25.98 2.43 5.74
C LYS A 2 25.18 2.49 4.44
N LYS A 3 25.72 3.15 3.41
CA LYS A 3 25.08 3.26 2.09
C LYS A 3 24.85 1.88 1.48
N GLY A 4 23.70 1.70 0.81
CA GLY A 4 23.39 0.48 0.09
C GLY A 4 24.28 0.32 -1.14
N LYS A 5 24.32 -0.89 -1.71
CA LYS A 5 25.07 -1.15 -2.95
C LYS A 5 24.55 -0.32 -4.14
N ASN A 6 23.25 -0.04 -4.20
CA ASN A 6 22.68 0.83 -5.25
C ASN A 6 23.08 2.30 -5.02
N ASP A 7 23.13 2.76 -3.77
CA ASP A 7 23.59 4.12 -3.44
C ASP A 7 25.02 4.35 -3.93
N LEU A 8 25.94 3.46 -3.60
CA LEU A 8 27.35 3.58 -3.99
C LEU A 8 27.51 3.58 -5.52
N ALA A 9 26.88 2.62 -6.21
CA ALA A 9 26.99 2.51 -7.67
C ALA A 9 26.37 3.72 -8.40
N TRP A 10 25.23 4.24 -7.92
CA TRP A 10 24.63 5.42 -8.53
C TRP A 10 25.42 6.70 -8.25
N GLU A 11 26.08 6.83 -7.10
CA GLU A 11 27.00 7.94 -6.83
C GLU A 11 28.18 7.95 -7.81
N GLU A 12 28.76 6.80 -8.09
CA GLU A 12 29.85 6.68 -9.07
C GLU A 12 29.39 7.02 -10.49
N LEU A 13 28.18 6.58 -10.89
CA LEU A 13 27.57 6.93 -12.18
C LEU A 13 27.31 8.44 -12.31
N PHE A 14 26.76 9.06 -11.27
CA PHE A 14 26.49 10.50 -11.24
C PHE A 14 27.77 11.32 -11.40
N CYS A 15 28.85 10.91 -10.73
CA CYS A 15 30.16 11.53 -10.85
C CYS A 15 30.78 11.31 -12.25
N LYS A 16 30.80 10.07 -12.75
CA LYS A 16 31.45 9.74 -14.03
C LYS A 16 30.85 10.47 -15.21
N TYR A 17 29.52 10.56 -15.27
CA TYR A 17 28.81 11.15 -16.41
C TYR A 17 28.30 12.57 -16.16
N ASN A 18 28.66 13.17 -15.03
CA ASN A 18 28.21 14.50 -14.61
C ASN A 18 26.68 14.70 -14.75
N ILE A 19 25.93 13.71 -14.27
CA ILE A 19 24.49 13.56 -14.55
C ILE A 19 23.69 14.78 -14.05
N LEU A 20 24.05 15.34 -12.89
CA LEU A 20 23.34 16.49 -12.31
C LEU A 20 23.44 17.71 -13.22
N ASP A 21 24.66 18.07 -13.64
CA ASP A 21 24.88 19.24 -14.48
C ASP A 21 24.23 19.11 -15.86
N GLU A 22 24.13 17.88 -16.38
CA GLU A 22 23.43 17.63 -17.63
C GLU A 22 21.91 17.78 -17.48
N ILE A 23 21.32 17.24 -16.41
CA ILE A 23 19.90 17.42 -16.10
C ILE A 23 19.58 18.90 -15.84
N ASP A 24 20.45 19.64 -15.15
CA ASP A 24 20.21 21.05 -14.86
C ASP A 24 20.32 21.93 -16.12
N ARG A 25 21.17 21.57 -17.09
CA ARG A 25 21.29 22.28 -18.39
C ARG A 25 20.21 21.90 -19.39
N ASN A 26 19.94 20.60 -19.54
CA ASN A 26 19.15 20.04 -20.65
C ASN A 26 17.82 19.41 -20.18
N GLY A 27 17.53 19.41 -18.88
CA GLY A 27 16.31 18.88 -18.28
C GLY A 27 16.31 17.37 -18.06
N ILE A 28 17.09 16.61 -18.84
CA ILE A 28 17.15 15.15 -18.80
C ILE A 28 18.58 14.61 -19.05
N PHE A 29 18.81 13.36 -18.67
CA PHE A 29 20.01 12.60 -19.02
C PHE A 29 19.63 11.19 -19.50
N SER A 30 20.12 10.78 -20.67
CA SER A 30 19.89 9.42 -21.19
C SER A 30 21.02 8.48 -20.79
N ILE A 31 20.67 7.30 -20.29
CA ILE A 31 21.62 6.26 -19.90
C ILE A 31 21.16 4.89 -20.41
N ASN A 32 22.10 4.06 -20.84
CA ASN A 32 21.80 2.69 -21.24
C ASN A 32 22.28 1.66 -20.21
N SER A 33 21.73 0.46 -20.31
CA SER A 33 22.02 -0.67 -19.43
C SER A 33 23.49 -1.09 -19.48
N LYS A 34 24.20 -0.90 -20.60
CA LYS A 34 25.64 -1.21 -20.68
C LYS A 34 26.44 -0.30 -19.74
N GLN A 35 26.15 1.01 -19.75
CA GLN A 35 26.79 1.97 -18.85
C GLN A 35 26.49 1.65 -17.38
N ILE A 36 25.25 1.30 -17.06
CA ILE A 36 24.87 0.93 -15.68
C ILE A 36 25.59 -0.36 -15.24
N ASN A 37 25.63 -1.36 -16.14
CA ASN A 37 26.25 -2.67 -15.88
C ASN A 37 27.76 -2.60 -15.59
N GLU A 38 28.45 -1.51 -15.95
CA GLU A 38 29.84 -1.29 -15.54
C GLU A 38 30.02 -1.26 -14.02
N TYR A 39 28.97 -0.90 -13.29
CA TYR A 39 28.96 -0.77 -11.83
C TYR A 39 28.14 -1.86 -11.15
N ARG A 40 26.94 -2.13 -11.69
CA ARG A 40 26.03 -3.15 -11.18
C ARG A 40 24.95 -3.49 -12.21
N GLU A 41 24.43 -4.72 -12.15
CA GLU A 41 23.31 -5.18 -12.99
C GLU A 41 22.17 -4.15 -13.08
N ALA A 42 21.91 -3.66 -14.29
CA ALA A 42 20.97 -2.59 -14.59
C ALA A 42 19.56 -2.88 -14.10
N ARG A 43 19.12 -4.15 -14.15
CA ARG A 43 17.82 -4.58 -13.64
C ARG A 43 17.66 -4.30 -12.16
N LEU A 44 18.71 -4.52 -11.36
CA LEU A 44 18.69 -4.25 -9.92
C LEU A 44 18.85 -2.75 -9.61
N MET A 45 19.52 -2.03 -10.50
CA MET A 45 19.79 -0.60 -10.37
C MET A 45 18.61 0.29 -10.77
N THR A 46 17.63 -0.25 -11.50
CA THR A 46 16.48 0.51 -12.04
C THR A 46 15.13 -0.01 -11.58
N LYS A 47 15.09 -1.05 -10.75
CA LYS A 47 13.86 -1.57 -10.14
C LYS A 47 13.45 -0.68 -8.96
N PHE A 48 12.72 0.39 -9.28
CA PHE A 48 12.13 1.32 -8.32
C PHE A 48 10.59 1.30 -8.47
N ASP A 49 9.98 0.36 -7.76
CA ASP A 49 8.52 0.21 -7.69
C ASP A 49 7.93 1.20 -6.67
N HIS A 50 8.73 1.63 -5.70
CA HIS A 50 8.35 2.57 -4.63
C HIS A 50 9.37 3.71 -4.48
N SER A 51 8.91 4.89 -4.03
CA SER A 51 9.79 6.08 -3.96
C SER A 51 10.96 5.93 -3.00
N ASN A 52 10.76 5.18 -1.91
CA ASN A 52 11.79 4.90 -0.90
C ASN A 52 12.91 3.96 -1.36
N GLN A 53 12.77 3.34 -2.54
CA GLN A 53 13.80 2.50 -3.15
C GLN A 53 14.80 3.34 -3.94
N LEU A 54 14.50 4.63 -4.19
CA LEU A 54 15.40 5.54 -4.86
C LEU A 54 16.69 5.71 -4.05
N PRO A 55 17.87 5.60 -4.70
CA PRO A 55 19.14 5.89 -4.05
C PRO A 55 19.18 7.31 -3.48
N GLU A 56 20.04 7.52 -2.49
CA GLU A 56 20.16 8.80 -1.78
C GLU A 56 20.46 9.97 -2.74
N VAL A 57 21.30 9.74 -3.76
CA VAL A 57 21.62 10.75 -4.79
C VAL A 57 20.41 11.14 -5.65
N PHE A 58 19.47 10.22 -5.90
CA PHE A 58 18.22 10.52 -6.61
C PHE A 58 17.31 11.35 -5.73
N SER A 59 17.04 10.86 -4.51
CA SER A 59 16.13 11.48 -3.56
C SER A 59 16.55 12.91 -3.19
N LYS A 60 17.85 13.13 -2.93
CA LYS A 60 18.39 14.46 -2.59
C LYS A 60 18.22 15.49 -3.69
N ASN A 61 18.30 15.06 -4.95
CA ASN A 61 18.26 15.93 -6.12
C ASN A 61 16.89 15.93 -6.81
N SER A 62 15.90 15.23 -6.22
CA SER A 62 14.56 15.06 -6.79
C SER A 62 14.57 14.47 -8.22
N ILE A 63 15.50 13.55 -8.47
CA ILE A 63 15.67 12.87 -9.76
C ILE A 63 14.97 11.51 -9.71
N THR A 64 14.40 11.13 -10.84
CA THR A 64 13.74 9.85 -11.09
C THR A 64 14.27 9.26 -12.39
N ILE A 65 13.93 8.00 -12.69
CA ILE A 65 14.38 7.30 -13.88
C ILE A 65 13.23 6.50 -14.48
N LEU A 66 13.03 6.65 -15.79
CA LEU A 66 12.00 5.93 -16.54
C LEU A 66 12.61 5.26 -17.78
N PRO A 67 12.16 4.05 -18.13
CA PRO A 67 12.59 3.40 -19.37
C PRO A 67 11.90 4.04 -20.59
N ASP A 68 12.71 4.42 -21.57
CA ASP A 68 12.28 4.82 -22.92
C ASP A 68 12.39 3.65 -23.92
N SER A 69 13.22 2.63 -23.67
CA SER A 69 13.18 1.37 -24.40
C SER A 69 13.70 0.21 -23.58
N ARG A 70 13.80 -0.99 -24.16
CA ARG A 70 14.51 -2.11 -23.52
C ARG A 70 15.97 -1.75 -23.29
N GLY A 71 16.33 -1.60 -22.01
CA GLY A 71 17.69 -1.35 -21.59
C GLY A 71 18.19 0.08 -21.83
N ASN A 72 17.31 1.03 -22.13
CA ASN A 72 17.60 2.46 -22.12
C ASN A 72 16.67 3.15 -21.11
N TYR A 73 17.17 4.25 -20.53
CA TYR A 73 16.48 4.98 -19.48
C TYR A 73 16.77 6.48 -19.60
N ILE A 74 15.79 7.28 -19.19
CA ILE A 74 15.88 8.72 -19.09
C ILE A 74 15.79 9.10 -17.61
N LEU A 75 16.79 9.84 -17.14
CA LEU A 75 16.79 10.47 -15.83
C LEU A 75 16.29 11.91 -15.94
N GLY A 76 15.48 12.33 -14.98
CA GLY A 76 14.94 13.68 -14.92
C GLY A 76 14.11 13.92 -13.66
N LYS A 77 13.67 15.16 -13.46
CA LYS A 77 12.90 15.57 -12.27
C LYS A 77 11.40 15.29 -12.47
N PHE A 78 11.01 14.04 -12.75
CA PHE A 78 9.64 13.65 -13.10
C PHE A 78 8.77 13.27 -11.89
N LYS A 79 7.45 13.47 -12.02
CA LYS A 79 6.44 12.96 -11.07
C LYS A 79 6.05 11.52 -11.42
N MET A 80 6.82 10.58 -10.89
CA MET A 80 6.77 9.16 -11.24
C MET A 80 5.93 8.28 -10.29
N PHE A 81 5.74 8.72 -9.04
CA PHE A 81 5.08 7.93 -7.99
C PHE A 81 3.72 8.53 -7.62
N GLU A 82 2.77 7.66 -7.28
CA GLU A 82 1.45 8.01 -6.75
C GLU A 82 1.28 7.44 -5.34
N ASP A 83 0.86 8.28 -4.39
CA ASP A 83 0.56 7.84 -3.03
C ASP A 83 -0.64 6.89 -3.01
N LEU A 84 -0.49 5.72 -2.39
CA LEU A 84 -1.59 4.79 -2.17
C LEU A 84 -2.39 5.23 -0.93
N LYS A 85 -3.37 6.11 -1.15
CA LYS A 85 -4.30 6.59 -0.12
C LYS A 85 -5.29 5.49 0.28
N TYR A 86 -4.90 4.61 1.20
CA TYR A 86 -5.74 3.53 1.73
C TYR A 86 -6.83 4.06 2.67
N LYS A 87 -8.06 3.55 2.52
CA LYS A 87 -9.19 3.85 3.40
C LYS A 87 -9.70 2.59 4.10
N ASN A 88 -10.09 2.70 5.37
CA ASN A 88 -10.77 1.64 6.09
C ASN A 88 -12.23 1.61 5.63
N ILE A 89 -12.54 0.73 4.67
CA ILE A 89 -13.88 0.53 4.12
C ILE A 89 -14.35 -0.86 4.53
N LYS A 90 -15.60 -0.97 4.98
CA LYS A 90 -16.23 -2.24 5.31
C LYS A 90 -16.16 -3.19 4.11
N PRO A 91 -15.53 -4.37 4.24
CA PRO A 91 -15.38 -5.28 3.12
C PRO A 91 -16.72 -5.93 2.76
N ILE A 92 -16.93 -6.16 1.47
CA ILE A 92 -18.08 -6.88 0.94
C ILE A 92 -17.78 -8.38 1.07
N PRO A 93 -18.65 -9.16 1.73
CA PRO A 93 -18.46 -10.60 1.85
C PRO A 93 -18.66 -11.28 0.49
N MET A 94 -17.72 -12.15 0.13
CA MET A 94 -17.77 -12.99 -1.07
C MET A 94 -17.55 -14.46 -0.68
N ARG A 95 -18.00 -15.37 -1.54
CA ARG A 95 -17.85 -16.82 -1.31
C ARG A 95 -17.13 -17.46 -2.48
N MET A 96 -16.31 -18.47 -2.16
CA MET A 96 -15.80 -19.37 -3.20
C MET A 96 -16.93 -20.26 -3.72
N PRO A 97 -16.91 -20.61 -5.02
CA PRO A 97 -17.78 -21.66 -5.53
C PRO A 97 -17.46 -23.01 -4.88
N ASP A 98 -18.47 -23.71 -4.37
CA ASP A 98 -18.32 -24.96 -3.59
C ASP A 98 -17.65 -26.12 -4.37
N PHE A 99 -17.63 -26.05 -5.70
CA PHE A 99 -17.00 -27.05 -6.56
C PHE A 99 -15.48 -26.86 -6.69
N ILE A 100 -14.92 -25.72 -6.29
CA ILE A 100 -13.47 -25.49 -6.29
C ILE A 100 -12.86 -26.15 -5.06
N ARG A 101 -12.10 -27.23 -5.27
CA ARG A 101 -11.46 -28.01 -4.19
C ARG A 101 -9.92 -28.08 -4.31
N SER A 102 -9.37 -27.49 -5.36
CA SER A 102 -7.93 -27.52 -5.66
C SER A 102 -7.13 -26.43 -4.94
N LEU A 103 -7.79 -25.47 -4.27
CA LEU A 103 -7.16 -24.34 -3.63
C LEU A 103 -7.46 -24.29 -2.14
N ASP A 104 -6.39 -24.23 -1.34
CA ASP A 104 -6.46 -23.97 0.09
C ASP A 104 -6.49 -22.46 0.34
N THR A 105 -7.69 -21.88 0.51
CA THR A 105 -7.88 -20.43 0.76
C THR A 105 -7.31 -19.98 2.11
N SER A 106 -6.89 -20.93 2.94
CA SER A 106 -6.27 -20.72 4.24
C SER A 106 -4.81 -20.24 4.12
N LYS A 107 -4.20 -20.33 2.92
CA LYS A 107 -2.77 -20.08 2.63
C LYS A 107 -2.54 -19.18 1.41
N ILE A 108 -3.29 -18.09 1.28
CA ILE A 108 -3.06 -17.13 0.20
C ILE A 108 -1.78 -16.34 0.50
N THR A 109 -0.68 -16.73 -0.14
CA THR A 109 0.67 -16.18 0.14
C THR A 109 1.29 -15.46 -1.05
N SER A 110 0.75 -15.63 -2.26
CA SER A 110 1.24 -14.99 -3.48
C SER A 110 0.19 -14.07 -4.10
N GLU A 111 0.67 -13.03 -4.80
CA GLU A 111 -0.14 -12.10 -5.59
C GLU A 111 -1.02 -12.86 -6.61
N SER A 112 -0.43 -13.82 -7.32
CA SER A 112 -1.14 -14.67 -8.28
C SER A 112 -2.26 -15.52 -7.65
N SER A 113 -2.01 -16.09 -6.47
CA SER A 113 -3.02 -16.89 -5.76
C SER A 113 -4.17 -16.00 -5.29
N ALA A 114 -3.87 -14.80 -4.79
CA ALA A 114 -4.88 -13.83 -4.38
C ALA A 114 -5.75 -13.37 -5.56
N LEU A 115 -5.16 -13.11 -6.73
CA LEU A 115 -5.91 -12.78 -7.95
C LEU A 115 -6.79 -13.94 -8.43
N ASN A 116 -6.27 -15.17 -8.39
CA ASN A 116 -7.06 -16.36 -8.75
C ASN A 116 -8.30 -16.50 -7.84
N VAL A 117 -8.13 -16.32 -6.53
CA VAL A 117 -9.26 -16.32 -5.58
C VAL A 117 -10.24 -15.20 -5.89
N ALA A 118 -9.75 -13.99 -6.13
CA ALA A 118 -10.60 -12.84 -6.44
C ALA A 118 -11.40 -13.04 -7.74
N HIS A 119 -10.82 -13.69 -8.73
CA HIS A 119 -11.50 -14.04 -9.97
C HIS A 119 -12.58 -15.11 -9.74
N MET A 120 -12.21 -16.23 -9.11
CA MET A 120 -13.13 -17.35 -8.88
C MET A 120 -14.31 -17.00 -7.96
N SER A 121 -14.12 -16.06 -7.04
CA SER A 121 -15.16 -15.58 -6.11
C SER A 121 -15.98 -14.39 -6.65
N LEU A 122 -15.83 -14.05 -7.94
CA LEU A 122 -16.56 -12.96 -8.61
C LEU A 122 -16.28 -11.55 -8.06
N MET A 123 -15.20 -11.36 -7.28
CA MET A 123 -14.78 -10.02 -6.86
C MET A 123 -14.41 -9.15 -8.06
N ILE A 124 -13.75 -9.73 -9.05
CA ILE A 124 -13.38 -9.05 -10.31
C ILE A 124 -14.64 -8.61 -11.08
N ASP A 125 -15.59 -9.52 -11.26
CA ASP A 125 -16.88 -9.21 -11.89
C ASP A 125 -17.66 -8.14 -11.13
N SER A 126 -17.62 -8.16 -9.80
CA SER A 126 -18.21 -7.11 -8.96
C SER A 126 -17.56 -5.74 -9.19
N VAL A 127 -16.23 -5.70 -9.30
CA VAL A 127 -15.46 -4.47 -9.60
C VAL A 127 -15.77 -3.95 -11.00
N MET A 128 -15.85 -4.84 -11.98
CA MET A 128 -16.18 -4.55 -13.39
C MET A 128 -17.68 -4.30 -13.62
N GLN A 129 -18.51 -4.44 -12.58
CA GLN A 129 -19.96 -4.27 -12.65
C GLN A 129 -20.61 -5.17 -13.71
N THR A 130 -20.11 -6.39 -13.87
CA THR A 130 -20.70 -7.40 -14.78
C THR A 130 -22.14 -7.66 -14.36
N LYS A 131 -23.10 -7.52 -15.29
CA LYS A 131 -24.51 -7.76 -14.97
C LYS A 131 -24.80 -9.27 -14.88
N TYR A 132 -25.83 -9.64 -14.12
CA TYR A 132 -26.24 -11.04 -13.93
C TYR A 132 -26.54 -11.79 -15.25
N ASN A 133 -26.98 -11.08 -16.28
CA ASN A 133 -27.29 -11.64 -17.60
C ASN A 133 -26.14 -11.51 -18.61
N GLU A 134 -24.97 -11.06 -18.18
CA GLU A 134 -23.77 -10.95 -19.00
C GLU A 134 -22.79 -12.08 -18.65
N PRO A 135 -21.98 -12.55 -19.61
CA PRO A 135 -20.93 -13.52 -19.32
C PRO A 135 -19.93 -12.93 -18.32
N GLN A 136 -19.47 -13.80 -17.41
CA GLN A 136 -18.43 -13.46 -16.44
C GLN A 136 -17.13 -13.07 -17.14
N SER A 137 -16.34 -12.26 -16.44
CA SER A 137 -15.03 -11.85 -16.89
C SER A 137 -14.10 -13.04 -17.10
N LEU A 138 -13.30 -13.00 -18.16
CA LEU A 138 -12.26 -14.00 -18.44
C LEU A 138 -10.88 -13.35 -18.32
N LEU A 139 -9.91 -14.10 -17.77
CA LEU A 139 -8.50 -13.71 -17.80
C LEU A 139 -8.02 -13.72 -19.25
N THR A 140 -7.43 -12.63 -19.73
CA THR A 140 -6.95 -12.50 -21.12
C THR A 140 -5.43 -12.48 -21.22
N LEU A 141 -4.73 -11.61 -20.48
CA LEU A 141 -3.28 -11.51 -20.48
C LEU A 141 -2.71 -11.55 -19.06
N SER A 142 -1.54 -12.17 -18.92
CA SER A 142 -0.67 -12.07 -17.75
C SER A 142 0.79 -12.31 -18.15
N GLY A 143 1.71 -11.75 -17.38
CA GLY A 143 3.15 -11.86 -17.60
C GLY A 143 3.78 -10.71 -18.38
N ARG A 144 4.96 -10.96 -18.95
CA ARG A 144 5.81 -9.95 -19.58
C ARG A 144 5.51 -9.77 -21.05
N MET A 145 5.45 -8.51 -21.49
CA MET A 145 5.28 -8.17 -22.90
C MET A 145 5.91 -6.81 -23.25
N SER A 146 5.76 -6.38 -24.50
CA SER A 146 6.26 -5.09 -25.00
C SER A 146 5.20 -4.00 -24.85
N SER A 147 5.60 -2.78 -24.50
CA SER A 147 4.71 -1.60 -24.52
C SER A 147 4.24 -1.21 -25.92
N GLY A 148 4.93 -1.66 -26.96
CA GLY A 148 4.87 -1.05 -28.29
C GLY A 148 5.44 0.37 -28.26
N SER A 149 4.96 1.22 -29.17
CA SER A 149 5.30 2.65 -29.22
C SER A 149 4.30 3.47 -28.40
N LEU A 150 4.79 4.24 -27.44
CA LEU A 150 3.99 5.17 -26.64
C LEU A 150 4.59 6.57 -26.76
N GLN A 151 3.74 7.57 -26.95
CA GLN A 151 4.09 8.98 -26.76
C GLN A 151 3.15 9.56 -25.71
N TYR A 152 3.69 10.31 -24.74
CA TYR A 152 2.90 10.93 -23.69
C TYR A 152 3.61 12.11 -23.02
N ASN A 153 2.85 12.91 -22.30
CA ASN A 153 3.31 13.98 -21.45
C ASN A 153 3.49 13.50 -20.01
N ILE A 154 4.55 13.93 -19.35
CA ILE A 154 4.76 13.74 -17.91
C ILE A 154 5.08 15.08 -17.25
N LEU A 155 4.53 15.30 -16.05
CA LEU A 155 4.87 16.49 -15.27
C LEU A 155 6.22 16.30 -14.58
N THR A 156 7.01 17.36 -14.60
CA THR A 156 8.17 17.50 -13.73
C THR A 156 7.76 17.99 -12.34
N ASN A 157 8.68 17.94 -11.39
CA ASN A 157 8.45 18.39 -10.01
C ASN A 157 8.12 19.90 -9.93
N ASP A 158 8.60 20.71 -10.88
CA ASP A 158 8.24 22.12 -11.05
C ASP A 158 6.99 22.35 -11.93
N ASN A 159 6.19 21.29 -12.18
CA ASN A 159 4.95 21.31 -12.94
C ASN A 159 5.09 21.70 -14.42
N LYS A 160 6.28 21.56 -15.01
CA LYS A 160 6.47 21.67 -16.46
C LYS A 160 6.10 20.34 -17.13
N ILE A 161 5.73 20.42 -18.40
CA ILE A 161 5.45 19.24 -19.21
C ILE A 161 6.75 18.81 -19.89
N HIS A 162 7.03 17.52 -19.84
CA HIS A 162 8.04 16.86 -20.65
C HIS A 162 7.38 15.83 -21.56
N GLU A 163 7.70 15.86 -22.85
CA GLU A 163 7.25 14.87 -23.82
C GLU A 163 8.16 13.64 -23.75
N PHE A 164 7.56 12.47 -23.56
CA PHE A 164 8.25 11.20 -23.40
C PHE A 164 7.84 10.25 -24.53
N THR A 165 8.84 9.68 -25.19
CA THR A 165 8.64 8.67 -26.24
C THR A 165 9.22 7.35 -25.74
N VAL A 166 8.44 6.28 -25.85
CA VAL A 166 8.81 4.94 -25.41
C VAL A 166 8.69 3.98 -26.56
N GLU A 167 9.75 3.23 -26.83
CA GLU A 167 9.81 2.19 -27.85
C GLU A 167 10.09 0.83 -27.23
N ASN A 168 9.08 -0.04 -27.25
CA ASN A 168 9.18 -1.44 -26.86
C ASN A 168 9.70 -1.69 -25.43
N ALA A 169 9.48 -0.76 -24.50
CA ALA A 169 9.82 -0.97 -23.09
C ALA A 169 9.11 -2.22 -22.55
N GLN A 170 9.78 -2.90 -21.61
CA GLN A 170 9.22 -4.09 -20.99
C GLN A 170 8.11 -3.72 -20.01
N ILE A 171 6.94 -4.33 -20.18
CA ILE A 171 5.82 -4.26 -19.23
C ILE A 171 5.60 -5.64 -18.63
N GLU A 172 5.04 -5.67 -17.42
CA GLU A 172 4.61 -6.87 -16.72
C GLU A 172 3.18 -6.59 -16.25
N ILE A 173 2.25 -7.50 -16.55
CA ILE A 173 0.83 -7.40 -16.17
C ILE A 173 0.54 -8.61 -15.29
N ASP A 174 0.11 -8.40 -14.05
CA ASP A 174 -0.18 -9.52 -13.14
C ASP A 174 -1.47 -10.24 -13.53
N GLY A 175 -2.45 -9.49 -14.03
CA GLY A 175 -3.63 -10.05 -14.69
C GLY A 175 -4.44 -8.98 -15.41
N SER A 176 -5.02 -9.34 -16.54
CA SER A 176 -6.07 -8.57 -17.19
C SER A 176 -7.32 -9.41 -17.41
N TYR A 177 -8.47 -8.79 -17.18
CA TYR A 177 -9.76 -9.47 -17.20
C TYR A 177 -10.70 -8.72 -18.11
N GLU A 178 -11.47 -9.45 -18.91
CA GLU A 178 -12.32 -8.87 -19.93
C GLU A 178 -13.73 -9.44 -19.83
N ASN A 179 -14.72 -8.55 -19.75
CA ASN A 179 -16.13 -8.89 -19.89
C ASN A 179 -16.69 -8.24 -21.17
N LEU A 180 -18.01 -8.22 -21.38
CA LEU A 180 -18.60 -7.64 -22.59
C LEU A 180 -18.24 -6.16 -22.81
N ASN A 181 -18.12 -5.38 -21.75
CA ASN A 181 -18.08 -3.92 -21.84
C ASN A 181 -16.75 -3.31 -21.35
N ASN A 182 -15.97 -4.05 -20.56
CA ASN A 182 -14.82 -3.53 -19.83
C ASN A 182 -13.60 -4.45 -19.94
N ILE A 183 -12.43 -3.83 -19.86
CA ILE A 183 -11.13 -4.47 -19.66
C ILE A 183 -10.57 -3.95 -18.33
N LEU A 184 -10.36 -4.85 -17.37
CA LEU A 184 -9.69 -4.56 -16.11
C LEU A 184 -8.21 -4.91 -16.25
N ILE A 185 -7.32 -3.99 -15.88
CA ILE A 185 -5.87 -4.25 -15.84
C ILE A 185 -5.43 -4.16 -14.39
N VAL A 186 -4.71 -5.18 -13.91
CA VAL A 186 -4.37 -5.30 -12.50
C VAL A 186 -2.86 -5.38 -12.30
N GLU A 187 -2.35 -4.50 -11.45
CA GLU A 187 -1.07 -4.67 -10.74
C GLU A 187 -1.40 -5.14 -9.32
N ALA A 188 -0.83 -6.25 -8.88
CA ALA A 188 -1.11 -6.89 -7.62
C ALA A 188 0.04 -6.76 -6.62
N LYS A 189 -0.31 -6.62 -5.33
CA LYS A 189 0.62 -6.68 -4.20
C LYS A 189 0.03 -7.50 -3.07
N ASN A 190 0.84 -8.33 -2.42
CA ASN A 190 0.44 -9.08 -1.23
C ASN A 190 0.68 -8.30 0.08
N LYS A 191 0.55 -6.98 0.01
CA LYS A 191 0.75 -5.99 1.09
C LYS A 191 0.20 -4.64 0.65
N ILE A 192 0.15 -3.67 1.57
CA ILE A 192 -0.34 -2.32 1.29
C ILE A 192 0.84 -1.33 1.24
N PRO A 193 1.43 -1.04 0.06
CA PRO A 193 2.57 -0.12 -0.06
C PRO A 193 2.16 1.34 0.21
N LEU A 194 3.12 2.23 0.47
CA LEU A 194 2.88 3.67 0.71
C LEU A 194 2.53 4.43 -0.55
N ASP A 195 3.28 4.16 -1.61
CA ASP A 195 3.14 4.69 -2.95
C ASP A 195 3.39 3.57 -3.96
N PHE A 196 3.28 3.86 -5.24
CA PHE A 196 3.73 2.97 -6.30
C PHE A 196 4.14 3.76 -7.53
N ASN A 197 4.93 3.13 -8.40
CA ASN A 197 5.35 3.70 -9.67
C ASN A 197 4.16 3.68 -10.65
N ILE A 198 3.72 4.86 -11.08
CA ILE A 198 2.53 5.04 -11.95
C ILE A 198 2.66 4.22 -13.24
N ARG A 199 3.88 3.95 -13.70
CA ARG A 199 4.19 3.13 -14.89
C ARG A 199 3.57 1.74 -14.83
N GLN A 200 3.49 1.14 -13.63
CA GLN A 200 2.92 -0.19 -13.42
C GLN A 200 1.46 -0.27 -13.90
N LEU A 201 0.72 0.85 -13.82
CA LEU A 201 -0.64 0.94 -14.37
C LEU A 201 -0.68 1.63 -15.75
N TYR A 202 0.11 2.69 -15.94
CA TYR A 202 0.02 3.53 -17.13
C TYR A 202 0.46 2.81 -18.41
N TYR A 203 1.57 2.08 -18.38
CA TYR A 203 2.07 1.43 -19.60
C TYR A 203 1.12 0.33 -20.08
N PRO A 204 0.64 -0.59 -19.21
CA PRO A 204 -0.42 -1.52 -19.57
C PRO A 204 -1.70 -0.83 -20.08
N PHE A 205 -2.15 0.24 -19.41
CA PHE A 205 -3.32 1.01 -19.84
C PHE A 205 -3.16 1.56 -21.26
N ARG A 206 -2.00 2.17 -21.57
CA ARG A 206 -1.71 2.71 -22.91
C ARG A 206 -1.58 1.62 -23.97
N MET A 207 -0.99 0.48 -23.62
CA MET A 207 -0.92 -0.68 -24.51
C MET A 207 -2.33 -1.12 -24.94
N TYR A 208 -3.27 -1.26 -23.99
CA TYR A 208 -4.65 -1.61 -24.31
C TYR A 208 -5.38 -0.51 -25.09
N GLN A 209 -5.15 0.76 -24.78
CA GLN A 209 -5.69 1.89 -25.56
C GLN A 209 -5.26 1.83 -27.04
N ASN A 210 -4.04 1.37 -27.32
CA ASN A 210 -3.55 1.21 -28.70
C ASN A 210 -4.26 0.09 -29.48
N LEU A 211 -4.95 -0.85 -28.81
CA LEU A 211 -5.77 -1.86 -29.48
C LEU A 211 -7.06 -1.28 -30.07
N LYS A 212 -7.43 -0.04 -29.72
CA LYS A 212 -8.61 0.67 -30.23
C LYS A 212 -9.92 -0.11 -30.08
N THR A 213 -10.08 -0.77 -28.93
CA THR A 213 -11.34 -1.42 -28.55
C THR A 213 -12.39 -0.37 -28.19
N ASP A 214 -13.66 -0.73 -28.29
CA ASP A 214 -14.80 0.04 -27.79
C ASP A 214 -15.01 -0.12 -26.26
N LYS A 215 -14.34 -1.10 -25.64
CA LYS A 215 -14.41 -1.37 -24.20
C LYS A 215 -13.68 -0.33 -23.34
N GLU A 216 -14.24 -0.04 -22.16
CA GLU A 216 -13.58 0.83 -21.18
C GLU A 216 -12.41 0.09 -20.50
N VAL A 217 -11.23 0.71 -20.51
CA VAL A 217 -10.02 0.15 -19.90
C VAL A 217 -9.83 0.75 -18.51
N THR A 218 -9.95 -0.09 -17.49
CA THR A 218 -9.89 0.30 -16.07
C THR A 218 -8.61 -0.21 -15.40
N PRO A 219 -7.63 0.66 -15.10
CA PRO A 219 -6.45 0.28 -14.34
C PRO A 219 -6.77 0.16 -12.84
N VAL A 220 -6.28 -0.92 -12.22
CA VAL A 220 -6.48 -1.22 -10.81
C VAL A 220 -5.16 -1.60 -10.15
N PHE A 221 -4.90 -0.97 -9.00
CA PHE A 221 -3.91 -1.46 -8.05
C PHE A 221 -4.61 -2.35 -7.03
N PHE A 222 -4.29 -3.64 -7.02
CA PHE A 222 -4.87 -4.64 -6.15
C PHE A 222 -3.92 -4.94 -4.99
N THR A 223 -4.45 -4.95 -3.76
CA THR A 223 -3.70 -5.37 -2.58
C THR A 223 -4.43 -6.48 -1.83
N TYR A 224 -3.72 -7.53 -1.44
CA TYR A 224 -4.19 -8.54 -0.49
C TYR A 224 -3.39 -8.41 0.81
N ALA A 225 -4.06 -8.08 1.91
CA ALA A 225 -3.44 -7.89 3.22
C ALA A 225 -4.47 -8.11 4.33
N ASP A 226 -4.09 -8.79 5.41
CA ASP A 226 -4.99 -9.13 6.54
C ASP A 226 -6.32 -9.76 6.08
N ASP A 227 -6.25 -10.70 5.12
CA ASP A 227 -7.39 -11.36 4.45
C ASP A 227 -8.36 -10.44 3.68
N ILE A 228 -8.00 -9.16 3.49
CA ILE A 228 -8.80 -8.19 2.74
C ILE A 228 -8.28 -8.03 1.32
N PHE A 229 -9.16 -8.28 0.35
CA PHE A 229 -8.93 -8.06 -1.08
C PHE A 229 -9.34 -6.63 -1.43
N SER A 230 -8.38 -5.71 -1.56
CA SER A 230 -8.66 -4.30 -1.84
C SER A 230 -8.36 -3.97 -3.31
N PHE A 231 -9.37 -3.48 -4.01
CA PHE A 231 -9.27 -2.99 -5.39
C PHE A 231 -9.24 -1.46 -5.36
N HIS A 232 -8.08 -0.88 -5.66
CA HIS A 232 -7.91 0.57 -5.80
C HIS A 232 -8.04 0.93 -7.28
N ILE A 233 -9.19 1.51 -7.63
CA ILE A 233 -9.56 1.81 -9.01
C ILE A 233 -9.01 3.19 -9.37
N TYR A 234 -8.24 3.25 -10.44
CA TYR A 234 -7.64 4.47 -10.96
C TYR A 234 -8.22 4.85 -12.32
N LYS A 235 -8.08 6.13 -12.68
CA LYS A 235 -8.36 6.65 -14.02
C LYS A 235 -7.28 7.65 -14.40
N PHE A 236 -6.86 7.62 -15.65
CA PHE A 236 -6.08 8.70 -16.26
C PHE A 236 -7.07 9.69 -16.85
N THR A 237 -7.14 10.91 -16.30
CA THR A 237 -8.10 11.92 -16.80
C THR A 237 -7.73 12.42 -18.20
N ASP A 238 -6.47 12.25 -18.59
CA ASP A 238 -5.98 12.44 -19.95
C ASP A 238 -5.07 11.25 -20.29
N ALA A 239 -5.48 10.44 -21.27
CA ALA A 239 -4.73 9.26 -21.66
C ALA A 239 -3.31 9.60 -22.17
N MET A 240 -3.08 10.80 -22.70
CA MET A 240 -1.76 11.24 -23.17
C MET A 240 -0.94 11.91 -22.08
N ASN A 241 -1.38 11.88 -20.82
CA ASN A 241 -0.67 12.47 -19.69
C ASN A 241 -0.50 11.47 -18.55
N TYR A 242 0.75 11.03 -18.34
CA TYR A 242 1.17 10.11 -17.29
C TYR A 242 0.79 10.60 -15.89
N SER A 243 0.94 11.90 -15.64
CA SER A 243 0.66 12.52 -14.35
C SER A 243 -0.83 12.82 -14.12
N SER A 244 -1.71 12.42 -15.04
CA SER A 244 -3.17 12.61 -14.92
C SER A 244 -3.87 11.51 -14.11
N ILE A 245 -3.11 10.57 -13.56
CA ILE A 245 -3.63 9.48 -12.72
C ILE A 245 -4.41 10.04 -11.53
N LYS A 246 -5.58 9.46 -11.26
CA LYS A 246 -6.41 9.75 -10.08
C LYS A 246 -7.06 8.48 -9.56
N LYS A 247 -6.98 8.25 -8.25
CA LYS A 247 -7.76 7.21 -7.58
C LYS A 247 -9.24 7.62 -7.59
N VAL A 248 -10.08 6.81 -8.22
CA VAL A 248 -11.53 7.03 -8.35
C VAL A 248 -12.27 6.42 -7.16
N ARG A 249 -11.96 5.17 -6.83
CA ARG A 249 -12.69 4.40 -5.82
C ARG A 249 -11.79 3.33 -5.19
N GLN A 250 -12.19 2.87 -4.00
CA GLN A 250 -11.68 1.65 -3.40
C GLN A 250 -12.85 0.74 -3.07
N ILE A 251 -12.72 -0.55 -3.36
CA ILE A 251 -13.65 -1.60 -2.93
C ILE A 251 -12.85 -2.64 -2.18
N ASN A 252 -13.33 -3.05 -1.02
CA ASN A 252 -12.72 -4.10 -0.23
C ASN A 252 -13.65 -5.31 -0.26
N PHE A 253 -13.08 -6.52 -0.32
CA PHE A 253 -13.80 -7.76 -0.16
C PHE A 253 -13.13 -8.63 0.91
N ILE A 254 -13.92 -9.52 1.49
CA ILE A 254 -13.45 -10.57 2.40
C ILE A 254 -14.07 -11.89 1.97
N LEU A 255 -13.32 -12.99 2.12
CA LEU A 255 -13.73 -14.30 1.65
C LEU A 255 -14.32 -15.14 2.79
N ASN A 256 -15.49 -15.74 2.56
CA ASN A 256 -16.15 -16.71 3.44
C ASN A 256 -16.49 -16.21 4.86
N ASP A 257 -16.35 -14.91 5.12
CA ASP A 257 -16.69 -14.27 6.40
C ASP A 257 -17.43 -12.96 6.14
N SER A 258 -18.03 -12.40 7.19
CA SER A 258 -18.66 -11.07 7.23
C SER A 258 -18.09 -10.33 8.43
N LEU A 259 -17.58 -9.12 8.20
CA LEU A 259 -17.14 -8.24 9.29
C LEU A 259 -18.29 -7.33 9.71
N ASP A 260 -19.07 -7.80 10.66
CA ASP A 260 -20.32 -7.19 11.14
C ASP A 260 -20.43 -7.27 12.68
N LEU A 261 -19.34 -6.94 13.38
CA LEU A 261 -19.35 -6.88 14.83
C LEU A 261 -20.46 -5.95 15.32
N ASN A 262 -21.31 -6.45 16.21
CA ASN A 262 -22.39 -5.66 16.76
C ASN A 262 -21.82 -4.48 17.59
N LEU A 263 -22.32 -3.27 17.33
CA LEU A 263 -21.88 -2.07 18.05
C LEU A 263 -22.07 -2.18 19.58
N GLU A 264 -23.13 -2.83 20.06
CA GLU A 264 -23.36 -3.05 21.48
C GLU A 264 -22.31 -3.98 22.10
N GLU A 265 -21.79 -4.94 21.35
CA GLU A 265 -20.67 -5.76 21.80
C GLU A 265 -19.40 -4.92 21.95
N VAL A 266 -19.10 -4.04 20.99
CA VAL A 266 -17.95 -3.14 21.08
C VAL A 266 -18.10 -2.13 22.24
N LYS A 267 -19.32 -1.64 22.50
CA LYS A 267 -19.61 -0.83 23.69
C LYS A 267 -19.36 -1.60 24.98
N ARG A 268 -19.75 -2.88 25.05
CA ARG A 268 -19.45 -3.75 26.21
C ARG A 268 -17.95 -3.97 26.38
N ILE A 269 -17.21 -4.17 25.28
CA ILE A 269 -15.74 -4.24 25.32
C ILE A 269 -15.18 -2.94 25.91
N SER A 270 -15.58 -1.76 25.39
CA SER A 270 -15.14 -0.46 25.93
C SER A 270 -15.43 -0.34 27.43
N ALA A 271 -16.63 -0.73 27.86
CA ALA A 271 -17.05 -0.61 29.26
C ALA A 271 -16.26 -1.54 30.22
N ASN A 272 -16.00 -2.78 29.80
CA ASN A 272 -15.49 -3.84 30.68
C ASN A 272 -13.98 -4.08 30.55
N VAL A 273 -13.34 -3.63 29.48
CA VAL A 273 -11.90 -3.83 29.30
C VAL A 273 -11.11 -3.13 30.41
N GLU A 274 -10.16 -3.86 31.01
CA GLU A 274 -9.26 -3.33 32.02
C GLU A 274 -8.35 -2.25 31.39
N GLU A 275 -8.34 -1.06 32.00
CA GLU A 275 -7.48 0.04 31.54
C GLU A 275 -6.02 -0.27 31.90
N ILE A 276 -5.16 -0.30 30.89
CA ILE A 276 -3.71 -0.46 31.10
C ILE A 276 -3.00 0.89 31.16
N LYS A 277 -1.88 0.93 31.87
CA LYS A 277 -1.02 2.12 31.89
C LYS A 277 -0.30 2.24 30.55
N GLU A 278 -0.27 3.45 30.01
CA GLU A 278 0.49 3.75 28.80
C GLU A 278 1.97 3.33 28.92
N PRO A 279 2.51 2.59 27.93
CA PRO A 279 3.87 2.07 28.00
C PRO A 279 4.88 3.22 28.01
N LYS A 280 5.87 3.14 28.92
CA LYS A 280 6.88 4.21 29.09
C LYS A 280 7.98 4.18 28.02
N ASN A 281 8.35 3.00 27.56
CA ASN A 281 9.51 2.78 26.68
C ASN A 281 9.13 2.53 25.22
N VAL A 282 7.85 2.69 24.88
CA VAL A 282 7.32 2.51 23.52
C VAL A 282 6.75 3.86 23.08
N PRO A 283 7.14 4.40 21.92
CA PRO A 283 6.56 5.65 21.44
C PRO A 283 5.07 5.49 21.20
N PHE A 284 4.29 6.54 21.48
CA PHE A 284 2.88 6.55 21.10
C PHE A 284 2.75 6.36 19.58
N PRO A 285 1.81 5.53 19.09
CA PRO A 285 1.73 5.16 17.69
C PRO A 285 1.67 6.34 16.72
N GLN A 286 2.23 6.15 15.53
CA GLN A 286 2.18 7.09 14.38
C GLN A 286 1.79 6.35 13.09
N ALA A 287 1.11 5.23 13.24
CA ALA A 287 0.79 4.29 12.18
C ALA A 287 -0.68 4.47 11.79
N ASP A 288 -0.95 5.31 10.79
CA ASP A 288 -2.30 5.79 10.47
C ASP A 288 -3.13 4.79 9.63
N THR A 289 -2.55 3.68 9.18
CA THR A 289 -3.26 2.62 8.45
C THR A 289 -3.26 1.36 9.30
N PHE A 290 -4.33 1.13 10.05
CA PHE A 290 -4.36 0.02 11.01
C PHE A 290 -4.19 -1.36 10.35
N THR A 291 -4.74 -1.55 9.14
CA THR A 291 -4.55 -2.80 8.37
C THR A 291 -3.07 -3.11 8.09
N ARG A 292 -2.21 -2.10 7.88
CA ARG A 292 -0.75 -2.31 7.73
C ARG A 292 -0.10 -2.77 9.05
N ILE A 293 -0.64 -2.39 10.21
CA ILE A 293 -0.17 -2.88 11.50
C ILE A 293 -0.48 -4.38 11.61
N LEU A 294 -1.69 -4.78 11.27
CA LEU A 294 -2.14 -6.18 11.31
C LEU A 294 -1.39 -7.05 10.31
N ASP A 295 -1.24 -6.58 9.08
CA ASP A 295 -0.48 -7.27 8.04
C ASP A 295 1.00 -7.47 8.43
N MET A 296 1.57 -6.52 9.20
CA MET A 296 2.95 -6.66 9.65
C MET A 296 3.18 -7.77 10.69
N ILE A 297 2.11 -8.30 11.32
CA ILE A 297 2.21 -9.44 12.25
C ILE A 297 2.89 -10.62 11.57
N ASP A 298 2.55 -10.94 10.32
CA ASP A 298 3.14 -12.05 9.59
C ASP A 298 4.64 -11.87 9.35
N TYR A 299 5.09 -10.63 9.15
CA TYR A 299 6.49 -10.34 8.89
C TYR A 299 7.36 -10.38 10.15
N ILE A 300 6.83 -10.07 11.33
CA ILE A 300 7.60 -10.14 12.58
C ILE A 300 7.41 -11.46 13.35
N TYR A 301 6.69 -12.43 12.76
CA TYR A 301 6.65 -13.79 13.28
C TYR A 301 8.07 -14.37 13.36
N GLU A 302 8.85 -14.19 12.31
CA GLU A 302 10.29 -14.28 12.40
C GLU A 302 10.85 -12.99 13.00
N ARG A 303 11.83 -13.10 13.90
CA ARG A 303 12.49 -11.95 14.48
C ARG A 303 13.11 -11.06 13.37
N LYS A 304 12.72 -9.78 13.31
CA LYS A 304 13.23 -8.82 12.31
C LYS A 304 13.57 -7.47 12.92
N ASN A 305 14.61 -6.82 12.42
CA ASN A 305 14.91 -5.43 12.73
C ASN A 305 14.27 -4.47 11.72
N LYS A 306 14.32 -3.16 11.98
CA LYS A 306 13.72 -2.13 11.11
C LYS A 306 14.25 -2.13 9.66
N TYR A 307 15.49 -2.56 9.42
CA TYR A 307 16.07 -2.61 8.08
C TYR A 307 15.54 -3.80 7.29
N GLU A 308 15.40 -4.95 7.96
CA GLU A 308 14.78 -6.15 7.37
C GLU A 308 13.30 -5.91 7.07
N LEU A 309 12.59 -5.21 7.97
CA LEU A 309 11.20 -4.81 7.76
C LEU A 309 11.04 -3.81 6.62
N ALA A 310 11.89 -2.78 6.56
CA ALA A 310 11.89 -1.82 5.44
C ALA A 310 12.07 -2.53 4.09
N LYS A 311 12.94 -3.53 4.04
CA LYS A 311 13.14 -4.33 2.83
C LYS A 311 11.95 -5.23 2.51
N ALA A 312 11.40 -5.94 3.51
CA ALA A 312 10.30 -6.88 3.30
C ALA A 312 9.00 -6.18 2.89
N TYR A 313 8.68 -5.10 3.59
CA TYR A 313 7.45 -4.34 3.39
C TYR A 313 7.59 -3.27 2.30
N GLU A 314 8.82 -2.98 1.83
CA GLU A 314 9.12 -1.85 0.95
C GLU A 314 8.64 -0.53 1.56
N PHE A 315 8.89 -0.37 2.86
CA PHE A 315 8.68 0.86 3.62
C PHE A 315 9.98 1.61 3.81
N ASP A 316 9.87 2.92 4.01
CA ASP A 316 11.02 3.66 4.52
C ASP A 316 11.36 3.18 5.95
N LEU A 317 12.60 3.40 6.38
CA LEU A 317 13.08 2.93 7.69
C LEU A 317 12.28 3.49 8.86
N ARG A 318 11.72 4.68 8.73
CA ARG A 318 10.97 5.36 9.78
C ARG A 318 9.57 4.76 9.89
N GLN A 319 8.89 4.54 8.77
CA GLN A 319 7.59 3.88 8.73
C GLN A 319 7.70 2.46 9.27
N SER A 320 8.73 1.72 8.88
CA SER A 320 9.00 0.37 9.39
C SER A 320 9.08 0.31 10.92
N ASP A 321 9.80 1.27 11.54
CA ASP A 321 9.87 1.36 13.00
C ASP A 321 8.52 1.80 13.60
N TYR A 322 7.77 2.70 12.96
CA TYR A 322 6.45 3.15 13.45
C TYR A 322 5.40 2.04 13.50
N TYR A 323 5.24 1.29 12.41
CA TYR A 323 4.27 0.19 12.38
C TYR A 323 4.69 -0.92 13.38
N ALA A 324 5.99 -1.17 13.56
CA ALA A 324 6.46 -2.28 14.40
C ALA A 324 6.35 -1.94 15.88
N ASN A 325 6.66 -0.69 16.24
CA ASN A 325 6.39 -0.20 17.58
C ASN A 325 4.89 -0.14 17.88
N ALA A 326 3.99 -0.02 16.89
CA ALA A 326 2.55 -0.07 17.14
C ALA A 326 2.09 -1.46 17.61
N LEU A 327 2.66 -2.55 17.07
CA LEU A 327 2.41 -3.90 17.58
C LEU A 327 2.94 -4.10 19.01
N VAL A 328 4.10 -3.51 19.32
CA VAL A 328 4.64 -3.49 20.69
C VAL A 328 3.76 -2.67 21.63
N TYR A 329 3.24 -1.54 21.15
CA TYR A 329 2.34 -0.67 21.92
C TYR A 329 1.04 -1.40 22.29
N LEU A 330 0.47 -2.16 21.36
CA LEU A 330 -0.72 -3.00 21.55
C LEU A 330 -0.47 -4.26 22.42
N GLY A 331 0.78 -4.50 22.82
CA GLY A 331 1.14 -5.70 23.58
C GLY A 331 1.09 -7.00 22.76
N LEU A 332 1.21 -6.92 21.43
CA LEU A 332 1.23 -8.11 20.53
C LEU A 332 2.66 -8.53 20.14
N ALA A 333 3.64 -7.67 20.41
CA ALA A 333 5.03 -7.91 20.07
C ALA A 333 5.98 -7.39 21.15
N ASN A 334 7.19 -7.93 21.17
CA ASN A 334 8.30 -7.47 21.99
C ASN A 334 9.36 -6.78 21.14
N LYS A 335 10.16 -5.91 21.77
CA LYS A 335 11.32 -5.26 21.15
C LYS A 335 12.57 -5.48 22.01
N GLU A 336 13.56 -6.18 21.48
CA GLU A 336 14.84 -6.43 22.15
C GLU A 336 16.01 -6.17 21.20
N ASN A 337 16.99 -5.37 21.64
CA ASN A 337 18.19 -5.04 20.87
C ASN A 337 17.88 -4.54 19.44
N SER A 338 16.83 -3.74 19.27
CA SER A 338 16.31 -3.23 17.99
C SER A 338 15.62 -4.26 17.07
N TYR A 339 15.36 -5.47 17.55
CA TYR A 339 14.59 -6.48 16.86
C TYR A 339 13.18 -6.59 17.43
N PHE A 340 12.21 -6.79 16.55
CA PHE A 340 10.82 -7.03 16.84
C PHE A 340 10.50 -8.52 16.64
N PHE A 341 9.66 -9.06 17.51
CA PHE A 341 9.15 -10.43 17.41
C PHE A 341 7.81 -10.55 18.15
N LEU A 342 6.93 -11.44 17.71
CA LEU A 342 5.64 -11.66 18.35
C LEU A 342 5.79 -12.28 19.75
N ASN A 343 4.86 -11.94 20.64
CA ASN A 343 4.65 -12.69 21.89
C ASN A 343 3.51 -13.72 21.71
N GLU A 344 3.13 -14.44 22.77
CA GLU A 344 2.10 -15.50 22.72
C GLU A 344 0.74 -14.99 22.20
N GLU A 345 0.32 -13.79 22.63
CA GLU A 345 -0.93 -13.17 22.16
C GLU A 345 -0.83 -12.77 20.69
N GLY A 346 0.31 -12.19 20.27
CA GLY A 346 0.57 -11.86 18.87
C GLY A 346 0.54 -13.10 17.96
N ILE A 347 1.14 -14.21 18.40
CA ILE A 347 1.07 -15.49 17.68
C ILE A 347 -0.37 -16.01 17.61
N THR A 348 -1.15 -15.84 18.67
CA THR A 348 -2.57 -16.20 18.68
C THR A 348 -3.34 -15.40 17.63
N ILE A 349 -3.18 -14.07 17.59
CA ILE A 349 -3.82 -13.19 16.60
C ILE A 349 -3.37 -13.51 15.17
N LYS A 350 -2.09 -13.83 14.96
CA LYS A 350 -1.53 -14.23 13.66
C LYS A 350 -2.19 -15.49 13.11
N ASN A 351 -2.51 -16.45 13.97
CA ASN A 351 -3.08 -17.74 13.57
C ASN A 351 -4.61 -17.72 13.41
N MET A 352 -5.24 -16.56 13.60
CA MET A 352 -6.67 -16.37 13.38
C MET A 352 -6.89 -15.65 12.04
N TYR A 353 -7.88 -16.12 11.27
CA TYR A 353 -8.41 -15.35 10.13
C TYR A 353 -9.02 -14.04 10.59
N ASN A 354 -9.06 -13.07 9.68
CA ASN A 354 -9.81 -11.83 9.86
C ASN A 354 -11.30 -12.12 10.05
N THR A 355 -11.70 -12.23 11.31
CA THR A 355 -13.04 -12.65 11.76
C THR A 355 -13.52 -11.68 12.81
N ASN A 356 -14.83 -11.62 13.06
CA ASN A 356 -15.40 -10.85 14.17
C ASN A 356 -14.74 -11.20 15.52
N LYS A 357 -14.49 -12.50 15.79
CA LYS A 357 -13.83 -12.95 17.02
C LYS A 357 -12.42 -12.36 17.17
N ARG A 358 -11.60 -12.44 16.10
CA ARG A 358 -10.24 -11.87 16.10
C ARG A 358 -10.28 -10.36 16.30
N ASN A 359 -11.18 -9.69 15.58
CA ASN A 359 -11.30 -8.24 15.61
C ASN A 359 -11.77 -7.74 16.98
N SER A 360 -12.65 -8.45 17.69
CA SER A 360 -13.02 -8.12 19.08
C SER A 360 -11.81 -8.16 20.03
N LEU A 361 -10.91 -9.13 19.88
CA LEU A 361 -9.69 -9.20 20.70
C LEU A 361 -8.78 -8.00 20.43
N ILE A 362 -8.58 -7.66 19.15
CA ILE A 362 -7.76 -6.51 18.75
C ILE A 362 -8.39 -5.20 19.24
N ILE A 363 -9.70 -5.03 19.07
CA ILE A 363 -10.46 -3.88 19.59
C ILE A 363 -10.28 -3.76 21.10
N SER A 364 -10.36 -4.87 21.84
CA SER A 364 -10.09 -4.87 23.28
C SER A 364 -8.67 -4.39 23.60
N LYS A 365 -7.65 -4.78 22.81
CA LYS A 365 -6.29 -4.27 22.98
C LYS A 365 -6.18 -2.78 22.69
N ILE A 366 -6.89 -2.25 21.68
CA ILE A 366 -6.92 -0.82 21.42
C ILE A 366 -7.61 -0.06 22.56
N LEU A 367 -8.78 -0.53 23.00
CA LEU A 367 -9.62 0.16 23.97
C LEU A 367 -9.17 -0.03 25.43
N SER A 368 -8.21 -0.92 25.70
CA SER A 368 -7.54 -0.95 27.01
C SER A 368 -6.67 0.29 27.25
N HIS A 369 -6.25 0.98 26.18
CA HIS A 369 -5.51 2.24 26.25
C HIS A 369 -6.46 3.42 26.44
N LYS A 370 -6.28 4.15 27.55
CA LYS A 370 -7.12 5.28 27.96
C LYS A 370 -7.38 6.32 26.86
N PRO A 371 -6.38 6.77 26.05
CA PRO A 371 -6.63 7.75 25.01
C PRO A 371 -7.64 7.27 23.96
N PHE A 372 -7.54 6.00 23.57
CA PHE A 372 -8.40 5.40 22.55
C PHE A 372 -9.81 5.12 23.10
N LYS A 373 -9.91 4.62 24.34
CA LYS A 373 -11.19 4.43 25.04
C LYS A 373 -12.00 5.72 25.13
N LEU A 374 -11.40 6.79 25.66
CA LEU A 374 -12.09 8.08 25.82
C LEU A 374 -12.46 8.70 24.46
N ALA A 375 -11.59 8.54 23.45
CA ALA A 375 -11.89 9.00 22.09
C ALA A 375 -13.05 8.22 21.46
N PHE A 376 -13.10 6.90 21.64
CA PHE A 376 -14.19 6.04 21.19
C PHE A 376 -15.52 6.43 21.85
N ASP A 377 -15.55 6.51 23.17
CA ASP A 377 -16.76 6.86 23.94
C ASP A 377 -17.27 8.27 23.57
N SER A 378 -16.38 9.24 23.36
CA SER A 378 -16.73 10.59 22.90
C SER A 378 -17.30 10.59 21.48
N THR A 379 -16.71 9.78 20.59
CA THR A 379 -17.21 9.62 19.21
C THR A 379 -18.63 9.07 19.20
N LEU A 380 -18.94 8.09 20.06
CA LEU A 380 -20.30 7.56 20.19
C LEU A 380 -21.29 8.61 20.72
N LYS A 381 -20.90 9.39 21.73
CA LYS A 381 -21.73 10.49 22.28
C LYS A 381 -22.00 11.58 21.25
N ASN A 382 -21.05 11.81 20.36
CA ASN A 382 -21.13 12.82 19.31
C ASN A 382 -21.70 12.26 18.00
N SER A 383 -22.57 11.25 18.04
CA SER A 383 -23.24 10.68 16.86
C SER A 383 -22.28 10.24 15.74
N GLY A 384 -21.11 9.74 16.10
CA GLY A 384 -20.07 9.29 15.16
C GLY A 384 -19.07 10.36 14.73
N PHE A 385 -19.23 11.62 15.15
CA PHE A 385 -18.29 12.69 14.80
C PHE A 385 -17.07 12.73 15.74
N TYR A 386 -15.87 12.79 15.15
CA TYR A 386 -14.62 12.89 15.90
C TYR A 386 -14.39 14.32 16.42
N ASP A 387 -14.46 14.52 17.74
CA ASP A 387 -13.97 15.76 18.36
C ASP A 387 -12.44 15.73 18.45
N ARG A 388 -11.79 16.19 17.37
CA ARG A 388 -10.32 16.24 17.28
C ARG A 388 -9.67 17.11 18.35
N LYS A 389 -10.36 18.15 18.83
CA LYS A 389 -9.83 19.02 19.89
C LYS A 389 -9.80 18.24 21.20
N TYR A 390 -10.91 17.60 21.56
CA TYR A 390 -10.99 16.74 22.73
C TYR A 390 -9.98 15.58 22.69
N ILE A 391 -9.85 14.90 21.56
CA ILE A 391 -8.85 13.81 21.40
C ILE A 391 -7.43 14.33 21.64
N SER A 392 -7.08 15.49 21.07
CA SER A 392 -5.77 16.13 21.29
C SER A 392 -5.53 16.46 22.77
N GLU A 393 -6.55 16.97 23.47
CA GLU A 393 -6.47 17.26 24.91
C GLU A 393 -6.32 16.01 25.77
N ILE A 394 -7.01 14.92 25.43
CA ILE A 394 -6.82 13.62 26.11
C ILE A 394 -5.37 13.18 25.96
N LEU A 395 -4.83 13.19 24.74
CA LEU A 395 -3.46 12.76 24.46
C LEU A 395 -2.44 13.51 25.32
N LEU A 396 -2.59 14.84 25.47
CA LEU A 396 -1.74 15.66 26.35
C LEU A 396 -1.84 15.28 27.83
N LYS A 397 -3.05 14.93 28.30
CA LYS A 397 -3.30 14.62 29.71
C LYS A 397 -2.88 13.21 30.08
N THR A 398 -2.99 12.25 29.16
CA THR A 398 -2.89 10.82 29.48
C THR A 398 -1.61 10.17 28.98
N VAL A 399 -0.94 10.74 27.97
CA VAL A 399 0.27 10.17 27.36
C VAL A 399 1.49 11.01 27.70
N LYS A 400 2.31 10.54 28.64
CA LYS A 400 3.48 11.30 29.15
C LYS A 400 4.50 11.69 28.08
N SER A 401 4.64 10.89 27.02
CA SER A 401 5.57 11.17 25.91
C SER A 401 5.06 12.25 24.96
N ILE A 402 3.80 12.68 25.07
CA ILE A 402 3.21 13.76 24.28
C ILE A 402 3.16 15.02 25.15
N ASN A 403 4.16 15.89 24.98
CA ASN A 403 4.35 17.07 25.82
C ASN A 403 4.08 18.41 25.10
N SER A 404 3.65 18.39 23.84
CA SER A 404 3.34 19.61 23.08
C SER A 404 1.99 19.51 22.37
N PRO A 405 1.21 20.61 22.32
CA PRO A 405 -0.06 20.65 21.59
C PRO A 405 0.09 20.31 20.11
N SER A 406 1.19 20.72 19.48
CA SER A 406 1.50 20.39 18.09
C SER A 406 1.69 18.88 17.88
N THR A 407 2.36 18.19 18.81
CA THR A 407 2.54 16.74 18.74
C THR A 407 1.21 16.03 18.97
N ALA A 408 0.42 16.46 19.95
CA ALA A 408 -0.90 15.89 20.23
C ALA A 408 -1.87 16.04 19.04
N ALA A 409 -1.90 17.22 18.40
CA ALA A 409 -2.69 17.47 17.21
C ALA A 409 -2.31 16.53 16.05
N ARG A 410 -1.02 16.26 15.86
CA ARG A 410 -0.55 15.29 14.87
C ARG A 410 -0.94 13.85 15.23
N ARG A 411 -0.83 13.43 16.50
CA ARG A 411 -1.19 12.08 16.97
C ARG A 411 -2.68 11.81 17.01
N THR A 412 -3.49 12.87 17.04
CA THR A 412 -4.95 12.77 16.88
C THR A 412 -5.31 12.05 15.58
N GLN A 413 -4.52 12.23 14.51
CA GLN A 413 -4.73 11.51 13.25
C GLN A 413 -4.66 9.99 13.45
N THR A 414 -3.67 9.49 14.19
CA THR A 414 -3.51 8.06 14.45
C THR A 414 -4.68 7.51 15.25
N VAL A 415 -5.13 8.22 16.30
CA VAL A 415 -6.31 7.83 17.08
C VAL A 415 -7.55 7.74 16.18
N VAL A 416 -7.84 8.79 15.41
CA VAL A 416 -8.97 8.82 14.48
C VAL A 416 -8.88 7.69 13.46
N SER A 417 -7.69 7.44 12.90
CA SER A 417 -7.47 6.36 11.94
C SER A 417 -7.75 4.97 12.53
N TRP A 418 -7.34 4.70 13.77
CA TRP A 418 -7.59 3.41 14.42
C TRP A 418 -9.07 3.26 14.76
N LEU A 419 -9.74 4.33 15.22
CA LEU A 419 -11.19 4.31 15.42
C LEU A 419 -11.94 4.07 14.10
N ASN A 420 -11.51 4.67 12.99
CA ASN A 420 -12.08 4.38 11.67
C ASN A 420 -11.95 2.90 11.29
N TRP A 421 -10.85 2.22 11.69
CA TRP A 421 -10.73 0.78 11.50
C TRP A 421 -11.75 0.02 12.35
N ILE A 422 -11.89 0.36 13.64
CA ILE A 422 -12.91 -0.23 14.53
C ILE A 422 -14.31 -0.11 13.89
N PHE A 423 -14.70 1.09 13.44
CA PHE A 423 -16.00 1.29 12.80
C PHE A 423 -16.14 0.61 11.44
N SER A 424 -15.05 0.33 10.73
CA SER A 424 -15.11 -0.40 9.46
C SER A 424 -15.40 -1.89 9.60
N VAL A 425 -15.25 -2.45 10.81
CA VAL A 425 -15.52 -3.87 11.11
C VAL A 425 -16.80 -4.07 11.94
N ILE A 426 -17.56 -2.99 12.17
CA ILE A 426 -18.84 -2.98 12.90
C ILE A 426 -20.02 -2.98 11.91
N GLU A 427 -21.19 -3.46 12.35
CA GLU A 427 -22.45 -3.41 11.60
C GLU A 427 -22.86 -2.00 11.16
#